data_AF-A0A8C8YDE2-F1
#
_entry.id   AF-A0A8C8YDE2-F1
#
_cell.length_a   1.000
_cell.length_b   1.000
_cell.length_c   1.000
_cell.angle_alpha   90.00
_cell.angle_beta   90.00
_cell.angle_gamma   90.00
#
_symmetry.space_group_name_H-M   'P 1'
#
loop_
_entity.id
_entity.type
_entity.pdbx_description
1 polymer ?
#
loop_
_entity_poly.entity_id
_entity_poly.type
_entity_poly.pdbx_seq_one_letter_code
_entity_poly.pdbx_strand_id
1 'polypeptide(L)'
;MARGCLQGVKFLMFAFNLLFWLGGCGILGVGIWLAATQGNFATLSSSFPSLSAANLLIVTGTFVMAIGFVGCIGAIKENKCLLLTFFVLLLLVFLLEATITILFFAYTDKFRCCGVSNYTDWFEVYNATRVPDSCCLEFSDSCGLHAPGTWWKAPCYETVKMWLQENLLAVGIFGLCTALVQILGLTFAMTMYCQVVKADTYCA
;
A
#
# COMPACT_ATOMS: atom_id res chain seq x y z
N MET A 1 25.24 2.57 -32.70
CA MET A 1 24.78 3.17 -31.43
C MET A 1 23.53 2.48 -30.85
N ALA A 2 22.55 2.05 -31.67
CA ALA A 2 21.29 1.43 -31.20
C ALA A 2 21.42 0.07 -30.48
N ARG A 3 22.32 -0.84 -30.92
CA ARG A 3 22.50 -2.17 -30.27
C ARG A 3 23.06 -2.09 -28.85
N GLY A 4 23.94 -1.12 -28.55
CA GLY A 4 24.54 -0.93 -27.22
C GLY A 4 23.55 -0.38 -26.19
N CYS A 5 22.74 0.62 -26.59
CA CYS A 5 21.67 1.16 -25.75
C CYS A 5 20.61 0.07 -25.43
N LEU A 6 20.27 -0.74 -26.42
CA LEU A 6 19.33 -1.85 -26.28
C LEU A 6 19.81 -2.92 -25.28
N GLN A 7 21.08 -3.34 -25.38
CA GLN A 7 21.69 -4.31 -24.46
C GLN A 7 21.69 -3.77 -23.01
N GLY A 8 21.94 -2.48 -22.83
CA GLY A 8 21.91 -1.81 -21.53
C GLY A 8 20.52 -1.84 -20.88
N VAL A 9 19.45 -1.58 -21.66
CA VAL A 9 18.07 -1.63 -21.15
C VAL A 9 17.69 -3.05 -20.70
N LYS A 10 18.12 -4.10 -21.44
CA LYS A 10 17.87 -5.49 -21.03
C LYS A 10 18.52 -5.83 -19.69
N PHE A 11 19.80 -5.48 -19.56
CA PHE A 11 20.56 -5.73 -18.34
C PHE A 11 19.96 -4.96 -17.15
N LEU A 12 19.61 -3.70 -17.37
CA LEU A 12 18.99 -2.85 -16.36
C LEU A 12 17.65 -3.42 -15.89
N MET A 13 16.79 -3.84 -16.83
CA MET A 13 15.51 -4.47 -16.51
C MET A 13 15.69 -5.77 -15.72
N PHE A 14 16.63 -6.63 -16.11
CA PHE A 14 16.91 -7.87 -15.39
C PHE A 14 17.42 -7.58 -13.97
N ALA A 15 18.38 -6.65 -13.82
CA ALA A 15 18.95 -6.30 -12.53
C ALA A 15 17.90 -5.73 -11.56
N PHE A 16 17.05 -4.81 -12.01
CA PHE A 16 15.98 -4.26 -11.17
C PHE A 16 14.97 -5.33 -10.74
N ASN A 17 14.53 -6.21 -11.64
CA ASN A 17 13.60 -7.29 -11.29
C ASN A 17 14.23 -8.30 -10.33
N LEU A 18 15.53 -8.57 -10.46
CA LEU A 18 16.26 -9.45 -9.53
C LEU A 18 16.35 -8.85 -8.12
N LEU A 19 16.55 -7.52 -8.03
CA LEU A 19 16.52 -6.81 -6.74
C LEU A 19 15.15 -6.91 -6.09
N PHE A 20 14.06 -6.73 -6.85
CA PHE A 20 12.70 -6.91 -6.31
C PHE A 20 12.44 -8.36 -5.89
N TRP A 21 12.90 -9.34 -6.65
CA TRP A 21 12.76 -10.75 -6.29
C TRP A 21 13.47 -11.07 -4.96
N LEU A 22 14.75 -10.66 -4.83
CA LEU A 22 15.51 -10.84 -3.58
C LEU A 22 14.89 -10.08 -2.41
N GLY A 23 14.43 -8.84 -2.65
CA GLY A 23 13.71 -8.05 -1.66
C GLY A 23 12.42 -8.71 -1.21
N GLY A 24 11.65 -9.28 -2.14
CA GLY A 24 10.44 -10.06 -1.86
C GLY A 24 10.71 -11.29 -1.00
N CYS A 25 11.77 -12.05 -1.29
CA CYS A 25 12.22 -13.16 -0.45
C CYS A 25 12.58 -12.69 0.97
N GLY A 26 13.26 -11.54 1.10
CA GLY A 26 13.59 -10.95 2.39
C GLY A 26 12.35 -10.54 3.19
N ILE A 27 11.42 -9.81 2.56
CA ILE A 27 10.15 -9.39 3.18
C ILE A 27 9.32 -10.60 3.61
N LEU A 28 9.21 -11.62 2.75
CA LEU A 28 8.51 -12.86 3.05
C LEU A 28 9.15 -13.60 4.23
N GLY A 29 10.49 -13.69 4.26
CA GLY A 29 11.22 -14.29 5.37
C GLY A 29 10.96 -13.60 6.70
N VAL A 30 10.99 -12.25 6.72
CA VAL A 30 10.65 -11.45 7.91
C VAL A 30 9.19 -11.67 8.31
N GLY A 31 8.26 -11.71 7.35
CA GLY A 31 6.85 -11.97 7.60
C GLY A 31 6.61 -13.34 8.25
N ILE A 32 7.24 -14.39 7.72
CA ILE A 32 7.16 -15.76 8.28
C ILE A 32 7.79 -15.80 9.68
N TRP A 33 8.95 -15.16 9.88
CA TRP A 33 9.61 -15.08 11.17
C TRP A 33 8.73 -14.40 12.24
N LEU A 34 8.09 -13.29 11.88
CA LEU A 34 7.16 -12.57 12.75
C LEU A 34 5.91 -13.40 13.06
N ALA A 35 5.37 -14.10 12.06
CA ALA A 35 4.23 -14.99 12.25
C ALA A 35 4.55 -16.15 13.21
N ALA A 36 5.75 -16.73 13.12
CA ALA A 36 6.19 -17.82 13.99
C ALA A 36 6.51 -17.36 15.42
N THR A 37 7.03 -16.14 15.60
CA THR A 37 7.55 -15.66 16.90
C THR A 37 6.51 -14.86 17.70
N GLN A 38 5.62 -14.10 17.05
CA GLN A 38 4.71 -13.15 17.71
C GLN A 38 3.22 -13.52 17.61
N GLY A 39 2.89 -14.80 17.40
CA GLY A 39 1.60 -15.34 16.92
C GLY A 39 0.28 -14.81 17.50
N ASN A 40 0.26 -14.01 18.58
CA ASN A 40 -0.94 -13.40 19.17
C ASN A 40 -0.90 -11.87 19.41
N PHE A 41 0.23 -11.14 19.22
CA PHE A 41 0.35 -9.72 19.65
C PHE A 41 0.42 -8.67 18.52
N ALA A 42 0.44 -9.09 17.25
CA ALA A 42 0.61 -8.18 16.11
C ALA A 42 -0.72 -7.88 15.36
N THR A 43 -1.87 -7.94 16.02
CA THR A 43 -3.19 -7.60 15.43
C THR A 43 -3.42 -6.09 15.47
N LEU A 44 -3.52 -5.43 14.31
CA LEU A 44 -3.77 -3.98 14.18
C LEU A 44 -5.12 -3.53 14.76
N SER A 45 -6.04 -4.47 14.98
CA SER A 45 -7.30 -4.23 15.70
C SER A 45 -7.91 -5.57 16.12
N SER A 46 -8.50 -5.63 17.32
CA SER A 46 -9.26 -6.78 17.81
C SER A 46 -10.49 -7.12 16.96
N SER A 47 -10.91 -6.21 16.09
CA SER A 47 -12.03 -6.40 15.15
C SER A 47 -11.63 -7.12 13.85
N PHE A 48 -10.33 -7.21 13.52
CA PHE A 48 -9.82 -7.87 12.32
C PHE A 48 -8.56 -8.71 12.60
N PRO A 49 -8.69 -9.88 13.25
CA PRO A 49 -7.53 -10.71 13.61
C PRO A 49 -6.72 -11.20 12.39
N SER A 50 -7.32 -11.22 11.20
CA SER A 50 -6.65 -11.57 9.93
C SER A 50 -5.66 -10.52 9.43
N LEU A 51 -5.78 -9.26 9.90
CA LEU A 51 -5.05 -8.09 9.42
C LEU A 51 -3.87 -7.76 10.36
N SER A 52 -2.96 -8.73 10.51
CA SER A 52 -1.72 -8.55 11.27
C SER A 52 -0.60 -8.01 10.37
N ALA A 53 0.34 -7.26 10.95
CA ALA A 53 1.56 -6.80 10.26
C ALA A 53 2.34 -7.97 9.62
N ALA A 54 2.39 -9.13 10.30
CA ALA A 54 3.05 -10.33 9.76
C ALA A 54 2.36 -10.85 8.49
N ASN A 55 1.02 -10.92 8.49
CA ASN A 55 0.25 -11.34 7.32
C ASN A 55 0.39 -10.36 6.15
N LEU A 56 0.40 -9.05 6.44
CA LEU A 56 0.63 -8.04 5.41
C LEU A 56 2.01 -8.19 4.76
N LEU A 57 3.05 -8.43 5.56
CA LEU A 57 4.40 -8.68 5.05
C LEU A 57 4.49 -9.98 4.24
N ILE A 58 3.86 -11.07 4.68
CA ILE A 58 3.82 -12.34 3.93
C ILE A 58 3.14 -12.15 2.57
N VAL A 59 1.95 -11.53 2.57
CA VAL A 59 1.18 -11.28 1.35
C VAL A 59 1.98 -10.39 0.41
N THR A 60 2.46 -9.24 0.90
CA THR A 60 3.24 -8.28 0.09
C THR A 60 4.52 -8.92 -0.45
N GLY A 61 5.27 -9.64 0.40
CA GLY A 61 6.50 -10.33 0.02
C GLY A 61 6.27 -11.39 -1.06
N THR A 62 5.19 -12.17 -0.94
CA THR A 62 4.82 -13.18 -1.95
C THR A 62 4.48 -12.53 -3.29
N PHE A 63 3.69 -11.45 -3.28
CA PHE A 63 3.35 -10.71 -4.51
C PHE A 63 4.58 -10.09 -5.18
N VAL A 64 5.43 -9.40 -4.41
CA VAL A 64 6.67 -8.78 -4.93
C VAL A 64 7.63 -9.85 -5.48
N MET A 65 7.76 -10.98 -4.79
CA MET A 65 8.56 -12.11 -5.27
C MET A 65 8.02 -12.68 -6.59
N ALA A 66 6.70 -12.91 -6.69
CA ALA A 66 6.09 -13.45 -7.92
C ALA A 66 6.24 -12.49 -9.11
N ILE A 67 5.99 -11.19 -8.91
CA ILE A 67 6.14 -10.16 -9.96
C ILE A 67 7.61 -10.09 -10.41
N GLY A 68 8.55 -10.06 -9.46
CA GLY A 68 9.99 -10.04 -9.76
C GLY A 68 10.44 -11.28 -10.56
N PHE A 69 9.94 -12.46 -10.21
CA PHE A 69 10.25 -13.70 -10.93
C PHE A 69 9.72 -13.68 -12.37
N VAL A 70 8.46 -13.28 -12.57
CA VAL A 70 7.87 -13.13 -13.91
C VAL A 70 8.63 -12.09 -14.73
N GLY A 71 9.03 -10.96 -14.13
CA GLY A 71 9.84 -9.94 -14.78
C GLY A 71 11.23 -10.44 -15.19
N CYS A 72 11.92 -11.18 -14.32
CA CYS A 72 13.22 -11.79 -14.62
C CYS A 72 13.13 -12.82 -15.76
N ILE A 73 12.17 -13.76 -15.69
CA ILE A 73 12.02 -14.77 -16.75
C ILE A 73 11.57 -14.10 -18.05
N GLY A 74 10.68 -13.12 -18.00
CA GLY A 74 10.25 -12.36 -19.18
C GLY A 74 11.42 -11.67 -19.87
N ALA A 75 12.33 -11.08 -19.11
CA ALA A 75 13.54 -10.44 -19.64
C ALA A 75 14.56 -11.45 -20.22
N ILE A 76 14.78 -12.60 -19.57
CA ILE A 76 15.74 -13.61 -20.03
C ILE A 76 15.21 -14.38 -21.25
N LYS A 77 13.95 -14.82 -21.18
CA LYS A 77 13.34 -15.68 -22.20
C LYS A 77 12.80 -14.91 -23.39
N GLU A 78 12.74 -13.58 -23.31
CA GLU A 78 12.17 -12.70 -24.33
C GLU A 78 10.75 -13.15 -24.73
N ASN A 79 9.99 -13.73 -23.79
CA ASN A 79 8.67 -14.28 -24.06
C ASN A 79 7.61 -13.18 -23.94
N LYS A 80 6.95 -12.88 -25.07
CA LYS A 80 5.88 -11.88 -25.18
C LYS A 80 4.78 -12.04 -24.15
N CYS A 81 4.31 -13.27 -23.91
CA CYS A 81 3.23 -13.53 -22.96
C CYS A 81 3.66 -13.22 -21.52
N LEU A 82 4.88 -13.58 -21.14
CA LEU A 82 5.41 -13.28 -19.80
C LEU A 82 5.64 -11.78 -19.60
N LEU A 83 6.15 -11.11 -20.63
CA LEU A 83 6.41 -9.68 -20.59
C LEU A 83 5.11 -8.86 -20.56
N LEU A 84 4.09 -9.29 -21.30
CA LEU A 84 2.74 -8.74 -21.21
C LEU A 84 2.10 -9.01 -19.85
N THR A 85 2.26 -10.21 -19.30
CA THR A 85 1.78 -10.56 -17.96
C THR A 85 2.42 -9.65 -16.91
N PHE A 86 3.74 -9.43 -16.99
CA PHE A 86 4.46 -8.50 -16.13
C PHE A 86 3.91 -7.07 -16.24
N PHE A 87 3.70 -6.57 -17.46
CA PHE A 87 3.12 -5.25 -17.69
C PHE A 87 1.72 -5.11 -17.08
N VAL A 88 0.83 -6.09 -17.30
CA VAL A 88 -0.53 -6.09 -16.75
C VAL A 88 -0.50 -6.13 -15.22
N LEU A 89 0.36 -6.96 -14.61
CA LEU A 89 0.49 -7.02 -13.16
C LEU A 89 0.96 -5.68 -12.56
N LEU A 90 1.97 -5.03 -13.15
CA LEU A 90 2.42 -3.71 -12.71
C LEU A 90 1.33 -2.64 -12.87
N LEU A 91 0.57 -2.68 -13.96
CA LEU A 91 -0.52 -1.74 -14.20
C LEU A 91 -1.64 -1.90 -13.15
N LEU A 92 -1.99 -3.14 -12.81
CA LEU A 92 -2.99 -3.42 -11.77
C LEU A 92 -2.52 -2.92 -10.40
N VAL A 93 -1.24 -3.12 -10.05
CA VAL A 93 -0.67 -2.61 -8.79
C VAL A 93 -0.74 -1.09 -8.74
N PHE A 94 -0.34 -0.39 -9.82
CA PHE A 94 -0.41 1.07 -9.90
C PHE A 94 -1.84 1.60 -9.70
N LEU A 95 -2.82 0.94 -10.33
CA LEU A 95 -4.23 1.32 -10.17
C LEU A 95 -4.73 1.06 -8.74
N LEU A 96 -4.35 -0.06 -8.12
CA LEU A 96 -4.70 -0.34 -6.73
C LEU A 96 -4.11 0.71 -5.78
N GLU A 97 -2.83 1.04 -5.90
CA GLU A 97 -2.18 2.08 -5.10
C GLU A 97 -2.86 3.45 -5.28
N ALA A 98 -3.20 3.83 -6.52
CA ALA A 98 -3.90 5.07 -6.80
C ALA A 98 -5.30 5.08 -6.17
N THR A 99 -6.07 4.00 -6.30
CA THR A 99 -7.41 3.91 -5.69
C THR A 99 -7.37 3.98 -4.17
N ILE A 100 -6.42 3.27 -3.52
CA ILE A 100 -6.22 3.32 -2.08
C ILE A 100 -5.86 4.75 -1.65
N THR A 101 -4.95 5.40 -2.37
CA THR A 101 -4.54 6.79 -2.07
C THR A 101 -5.72 7.75 -2.19
N ILE A 102 -6.48 7.69 -3.29
CA ILE A 102 -7.64 8.56 -3.52
C ILE A 102 -8.72 8.33 -2.46
N LEU A 103 -9.05 7.06 -2.15
CA LEU A 103 -10.02 6.73 -1.12
C LEU A 103 -9.56 7.22 0.26
N PHE A 104 -8.30 7.03 0.61
CA PHE A 104 -7.74 7.52 1.86
C PHE A 104 -7.92 9.03 2.00
N PHE A 105 -7.58 9.81 0.97
CA PHE A 105 -7.78 11.26 0.97
C PHE A 105 -9.26 11.67 0.96
N ALA A 106 -10.12 10.99 0.19
CA ALA A 106 -11.54 11.34 0.07
C ALA A 106 -12.35 11.08 1.36
N TYR A 107 -11.94 10.11 2.17
CA TYR A 107 -12.62 9.75 3.41
C TYR A 107 -11.97 10.35 4.66
N THR A 108 -10.79 10.96 4.54
CA THR A 108 -10.06 11.61 5.66
C THR A 108 -10.90 12.64 6.41
N ASP A 109 -11.79 13.36 5.72
CA ASP A 109 -12.58 14.47 6.30
C ASP A 109 -14.03 14.06 6.69
N LYS A 110 -14.43 12.80 6.54
CA LYS A 110 -15.82 12.32 6.76
C LYS A 110 -16.01 11.43 7.99
N PHE A 111 -15.02 11.30 8.86
CA PHE A 111 -15.12 10.40 10.00
C PHE A 111 -16.09 10.96 11.07
N ARG A 112 -17.31 10.41 11.10
CA ARG A 112 -18.37 10.65 12.10
C ARG A 112 -18.03 9.91 13.41
N CYS A 113 -16.97 10.38 14.06
CA CYS A 113 -16.36 9.76 15.23
C CYS A 113 -16.23 10.78 16.38
N CYS A 114 -16.07 10.28 17.60
CA CYS A 114 -15.79 11.01 18.83
C CYS A 114 -14.78 10.27 19.72
N GLY A 115 -13.66 10.93 20.03
CA GLY A 115 -12.59 10.40 20.88
C GLY A 115 -11.53 9.65 20.07
N VAL A 116 -10.38 9.30 20.65
CA VAL A 116 -9.23 8.71 19.93
C VAL A 116 -9.30 7.19 19.89
N SER A 117 -9.59 6.63 21.05
CA SER A 117 -9.66 5.23 21.43
C SER A 117 -11.05 4.93 22.00
N ASN A 118 -11.69 5.92 22.61
CA ASN A 118 -13.10 5.90 23.02
C ASN A 118 -13.65 7.33 23.14
N TYR A 119 -14.96 7.54 22.96
CA TYR A 119 -15.59 8.81 23.31
C TYR A 119 -15.45 9.14 24.80
N THR A 120 -15.29 8.12 25.65
CA THR A 120 -14.99 8.28 27.07
C THR A 120 -13.59 8.85 27.32
N ASP A 121 -12.72 8.88 26.31
CA ASP A 121 -11.46 9.62 26.40
C ASP A 121 -11.75 11.10 26.73
N TRP A 122 -12.90 11.64 26.30
CA TRP A 122 -13.33 12.99 26.67
C TRP A 122 -13.81 13.12 28.12
N PHE A 123 -14.20 12.03 28.78
CA PHE A 123 -14.72 12.06 30.16
C PHE A 123 -13.60 12.25 31.17
N GLU A 124 -12.45 11.64 30.94
CA GLU A 124 -11.24 11.95 31.70
C GLU A 124 -10.75 13.39 31.42
N VAL A 125 -10.99 13.92 30.20
CA VAL A 125 -10.61 15.29 29.81
C VAL A 125 -11.52 16.37 30.43
N TYR A 126 -12.85 16.20 30.43
CA TYR A 126 -13.81 17.20 30.95
C TYR A 126 -14.15 17.04 32.43
N ASN A 127 -13.66 15.98 33.08
CA ASN A 127 -13.95 15.62 34.48
C ASN A 127 -15.46 15.60 34.80
N ALA A 128 -16.24 15.26 33.78
CA ALA A 128 -17.68 15.24 33.74
C ALA A 128 -18.09 14.34 32.58
N THR A 129 -19.23 13.65 32.69
CA THR A 129 -19.76 12.80 31.63
C THR A 129 -20.35 13.64 30.49
N ARG A 130 -19.50 14.21 29.63
CA ARG A 130 -19.84 15.07 28.48
C ARG A 130 -18.87 14.90 27.29
N VAL A 131 -19.33 15.19 26.07
CA VAL A 131 -18.53 15.21 24.83
C VAL A 131 -18.78 16.52 24.03
N PRO A 132 -17.96 16.89 23.04
CA PRO A 132 -18.18 18.06 22.17
C PRO A 132 -19.43 17.94 21.27
N ASP A 133 -20.04 19.06 20.87
CA ASP A 133 -21.27 19.05 20.05
C ASP A 133 -21.06 18.54 18.61
N SER A 134 -19.83 18.54 18.07
CA SER A 134 -19.49 17.87 16.81
C SER A 134 -19.54 16.34 16.91
N CYS A 135 -19.41 15.82 18.14
CA CYS A 135 -19.71 14.45 18.45
C CYS A 135 -21.22 14.21 18.52
N CYS A 136 -22.10 15.14 18.19
CA CYS A 136 -23.53 14.89 18.22
C CYS A 136 -24.07 14.30 16.92
N LEU A 137 -25.04 13.39 17.06
CA LEU A 137 -25.70 12.69 15.97
C LEU A 137 -26.47 13.66 15.05
N GLU A 138 -27.08 14.70 15.65
CA GLU A 138 -27.66 15.85 14.97
C GLU A 138 -27.14 17.13 15.63
N PHE A 139 -26.91 18.17 14.83
CA PHE A 139 -26.35 19.42 15.32
C PHE A 139 -27.44 20.22 16.06
N SER A 140 -27.33 20.29 17.38
CA SER A 140 -28.21 21.08 18.24
C SER A 140 -27.37 21.79 19.31
N ASP A 141 -27.75 23.02 19.67
CA ASP A 141 -27.08 23.76 20.73
C ASP A 141 -27.08 22.96 22.04
N SER A 142 -25.90 22.67 22.58
CA SER A 142 -25.68 22.04 23.89
C SER A 142 -26.05 20.55 24.02
N CYS A 143 -26.01 19.78 22.92
CA CYS A 143 -26.26 18.33 22.92
C CYS A 143 -25.25 17.53 23.79
N GLY A 144 -24.00 17.97 23.82
CA GLY A 144 -22.90 17.34 24.55
C GLY A 144 -23.04 17.29 26.07
N LEU A 145 -23.98 18.08 26.64
CA LEU A 145 -24.21 18.24 28.08
C LEU A 145 -25.55 17.65 28.55
N HIS A 146 -26.57 17.82 27.73
CA HIS A 146 -27.95 17.59 28.15
C HIS A 146 -28.55 16.30 27.59
N ALA A 147 -27.84 15.60 26.69
CA ALA A 147 -28.33 14.40 26.04
C ALA A 147 -27.23 13.31 25.94
N PRO A 148 -26.87 12.63 27.05
CA PRO A 148 -25.84 11.58 27.09
C PRO A 148 -26.12 10.31 26.23
N GLY A 149 -27.17 10.33 25.42
CA GLY A 149 -27.53 9.29 24.46
C GLY A 149 -27.37 9.70 22.99
N THR A 150 -27.05 10.97 22.66
CA THR A 150 -27.06 11.48 21.26
C THR A 150 -25.67 11.77 20.70
N TRP A 151 -24.66 11.06 21.20
CA TRP A 151 -23.26 11.25 20.84
C TRP A 151 -22.74 10.14 19.90
N TRP A 152 -21.92 10.49 18.91
CA TRP A 152 -20.94 9.64 18.25
C TRP A 152 -20.07 9.04 19.34
N LYS A 153 -20.01 7.72 19.39
CA LYS A 153 -19.20 6.97 20.36
C LYS A 153 -17.94 6.36 19.73
N ALA A 154 -17.74 6.60 18.44
CA ALA A 154 -16.73 5.92 17.65
C ALA A 154 -15.36 6.59 17.81
N PRO A 155 -14.25 5.88 18.09
CA PRO A 155 -12.92 6.47 18.11
C PRO A 155 -12.40 6.88 16.71
N CYS A 156 -11.58 7.92 16.66
CA CYS A 156 -11.20 8.65 15.45
C CYS A 156 -9.84 8.30 14.86
N TYR A 157 -9.09 7.30 15.35
CA TYR A 157 -7.82 6.90 14.71
C TYR A 157 -6.66 7.93 14.88
N GLU A 158 -6.52 8.59 16.04
CA GLU A 158 -5.42 9.59 16.19
C GLU A 158 -4.01 9.00 16.13
N THR A 159 -3.72 7.80 16.61
CA THR A 159 -2.32 7.33 16.63
C THR A 159 -1.72 7.19 15.22
N VAL A 160 -2.50 6.68 14.26
CA VAL A 160 -2.04 6.53 12.89
C VAL A 160 -2.18 7.85 12.13
N LYS A 161 -3.19 8.68 12.42
CA LYS A 161 -3.31 10.04 11.84
C LYS A 161 -2.18 10.97 12.29
N MET A 162 -1.84 10.97 13.58
CA MET A 162 -0.73 11.72 14.17
C MET A 162 0.61 11.22 13.61
N TRP A 163 0.86 9.91 13.63
CA TRP A 163 2.07 9.35 13.02
C TRP A 163 2.14 9.68 11.53
N LEU A 164 1.03 9.57 10.80
CA LEU A 164 0.97 9.86 9.38
C LEU A 164 1.12 11.35 9.08
N GLN A 165 0.63 12.26 9.91
CA GLN A 165 0.84 13.70 9.73
C GLN A 165 2.28 14.10 10.01
N GLU A 166 2.88 13.56 11.08
CA GLU A 166 4.29 13.78 11.40
C GLU A 166 5.23 13.18 10.34
N ASN A 167 4.87 12.02 9.80
CA ASN A 167 5.68 11.30 8.80
C ASN A 167 5.10 11.45 7.39
N LEU A 168 4.21 12.42 7.15
CA LEU A 168 3.51 12.56 5.87
C LEU A 168 4.49 12.75 4.73
N LEU A 169 5.56 13.51 4.98
CA LEU A 169 6.63 13.70 4.01
C LEU A 169 7.36 12.40 3.72
N ALA A 170 7.68 11.60 4.73
CA ALA A 170 8.37 10.32 4.54
C ALA A 170 7.49 9.31 3.78
N VAL A 171 6.22 9.17 4.16
CA VAL A 171 5.25 8.30 3.50
C VAL A 171 4.98 8.79 2.07
N GLY A 172 4.84 10.10 1.88
CA GLY A 172 4.65 10.72 0.57
C GLY A 172 5.85 10.51 -0.37
N ILE A 173 7.08 10.67 0.14
CA ILE A 173 8.31 10.37 -0.61
C ILE A 173 8.35 8.89 -0.99
N PHE A 174 8.07 7.99 -0.03
CA PHE A 174 8.06 6.55 -0.30
C PHE A 174 7.03 6.17 -1.37
N GLY A 175 5.81 6.74 -1.29
CA GLY A 175 4.76 6.55 -2.29
C GLY A 175 5.17 7.09 -3.67
N LEU A 176 5.76 8.28 -3.73
CA LEU A 176 6.24 8.87 -4.98
C LEU A 176 7.38 8.03 -5.60
N CYS A 177 8.35 7.60 -4.80
CA CYS A 177 9.42 6.72 -5.26
C CYS A 177 8.87 5.40 -5.81
N THR A 178 7.89 4.81 -5.12
CA THR A 178 7.22 3.57 -5.57
C THR A 178 6.51 3.77 -6.91
N ALA A 179 5.75 4.86 -7.07
CA ALA A 179 5.07 5.21 -8.31
C ALA A 179 6.06 5.42 -9.47
N LEU A 180 7.17 6.14 -9.24
CA LEU A 180 8.21 6.38 -10.25
C LEU A 180 8.87 5.07 -10.71
N VAL A 181 9.18 4.18 -9.76
CA VAL A 181 9.74 2.85 -10.05
C VAL A 181 8.78 2.02 -10.90
N GLN A 182 7.48 2.04 -10.60
CA GLN A 182 6.48 1.32 -11.39
C GLN A 182 6.36 1.87 -12.81
N ILE A 183 6.35 3.21 -12.97
CA ILE A 183 6.32 3.85 -14.29
C ILE A 183 7.56 3.45 -15.11
N LEU A 184 8.74 3.43 -14.50
CA LEU A 184 9.96 2.94 -15.15
C LEU A 184 9.83 1.46 -15.55
N GLY A 185 9.28 0.62 -14.67
CA GLY A 185 8.99 -0.79 -14.97
C GLY A 185 8.04 -0.97 -16.17
N LEU A 186 6.96 -0.20 -16.23
CA LEU A 186 5.98 -0.22 -17.32
C LEU A 186 6.60 0.22 -18.65
N THR A 187 7.40 1.29 -18.63
CA THR A 187 8.09 1.78 -19.84
C THR A 187 9.12 0.77 -20.35
N PHE A 188 9.90 0.15 -19.45
CA PHE A 188 10.84 -0.91 -19.83
C PHE A 188 10.14 -2.16 -20.35
N ALA A 189 9.04 -2.60 -19.72
CA ALA A 189 8.27 -3.74 -20.19
C ALA A 189 7.71 -3.52 -21.60
N MET A 190 7.13 -2.35 -21.88
CA MET A 190 6.57 -2.04 -23.19
C MET A 190 7.64 -1.85 -24.27
N THR A 191 8.76 -1.22 -23.94
CA THR A 191 9.86 -1.07 -24.91
C THR A 191 10.43 -2.43 -25.31
N MET A 192 10.66 -3.33 -24.34
CA MET A 192 11.11 -4.69 -24.59
C MET A 192 10.05 -5.50 -25.37
N TYR A 193 8.77 -5.37 -25.04
CA TYR A 193 7.69 -6.06 -25.74
C TYR A 193 7.63 -5.66 -27.21
N CYS A 194 7.64 -4.36 -27.49
CA CYS A 194 7.67 -3.83 -28.85
C CYS A 194 8.90 -4.30 -29.63
N GLN A 195 10.06 -4.43 -28.98
CA GLN A 195 11.28 -4.91 -29.63
C GLN A 195 11.19 -6.39 -29.98
N VAL A 196 10.69 -7.23 -29.07
CA VAL A 196 10.47 -8.66 -29.32
C VAL A 196 9.44 -8.86 -30.43
N VAL A 197 8.34 -8.11 -30.42
CA VAL A 197 7.33 -8.17 -31.50
C VAL A 197 7.93 -7.78 -32.84
N LYS A 198 8.70 -6.69 -32.92
CA LYS A 198 9.36 -6.28 -34.16
C LYS A 198 10.35 -7.33 -34.65
N ALA A 199 11.16 -7.90 -33.77
CA ALA A 199 12.14 -8.93 -34.13
C ALA A 199 11.47 -10.14 -34.81
N ASP A 200 10.33 -10.60 -34.28
CA ASP A 200 9.58 -11.71 -34.88
C ASP A 200 8.93 -11.35 -36.22
N THR A 201 8.48 -10.12 -36.44
CA THR A 201 7.89 -9.70 -37.72
C THR A 201 8.92 -9.58 -38.85
N TYR A 202 10.19 -9.25 -38.56
CA TYR A 202 11.24 -9.12 -39.58
C TYR A 202 12.04 -10.42 -39.84
N CYS A 203 11.94 -11.41 -38.96
CA CYS A 203 12.61 -12.71 -39.09
C CYS A 203 11.66 -13.87 -39.47
N ALA A 204 10.38 -13.57 -39.76
CA ALA A 204 9.41 -14.49 -40.36
C ALA A 204 9.31 -14.25 -41.86
#